data_AF-A0A8J3HAG4-F1
#
_entry.id   AF-A0A8J3HAG4-F1
#
_cell.length_a   1.000
_cell.length_b   1.000
_cell.length_c   1.000
_cell.angle_alpha   90.00
_cell.angle_beta   90.00
_cell.angle_gamma   90.00
#
_symmetry.space_group_name_H-M   'P 1'
#
loop_
_entity.id
_entity.type
_entity.pdbx_description
1 polymer ?
#
loop_
_entity_poly.entity_id
_entity_poly.type
_entity_poly.pdbx_seq_one_letter_code
_entity_poly.pdbx_strand_id
1 'polypeptide(L)'
;MPRLALLLPFLLAACGWVDYDALPEGRIKGTVFVMWVGEGSATEGDGKFVYVPNPRDPLRLIRGGGASPTEIRPEMIYTDGGSIPKPAQMFKGFSPWGYAPAYMIHDWLFVARHCLTDDTPTETERVIAKMEFHESAEIIGEAIKALIASGQVSANDVAPHVIAGAVAGPISYSRWRAEGACAADRVSDVHRAQVEAAIPGAGQRKLRAMTDAKGAPLAPARIITTLSF
;
A
#
# COMPACT_ATOMS: atom_id res chain seq x y z
N MET A 1 -38.47 32.35 -28.61
CA MET A 1 -37.09 31.91 -28.94
C MET A 1 -36.15 32.90 -28.25
N PRO A 2 -35.07 32.50 -27.54
CA PRO A 2 -34.37 31.22 -27.56
C PRO A 2 -34.58 30.37 -26.29
N ARG A 3 -34.32 29.07 -26.45
CA ARG A 3 -34.33 28.04 -25.40
C ARG A 3 -33.03 28.16 -24.60
N LEU A 4 -33.11 28.40 -23.31
CA LEU A 4 -31.96 28.23 -22.41
C LEU A 4 -31.78 26.72 -22.22
N ALA A 5 -30.94 26.10 -23.05
CA ALA A 5 -30.51 24.73 -22.85
C ALA A 5 -29.61 24.69 -21.61
N LEU A 6 -30.16 24.22 -20.49
CA LEU A 6 -29.41 23.89 -19.29
C LEU A 6 -28.63 22.60 -19.59
N LEU A 7 -27.50 22.72 -20.30
CA LEU A 7 -26.48 21.68 -20.35
C LEU A 7 -25.71 21.72 -19.03
N LEU A 8 -26.25 21.02 -18.03
CA LEU A 8 -25.51 20.68 -16.81
C LEU A 8 -24.65 19.44 -17.15
N PRO A 9 -23.33 19.57 -17.31
CA PRO A 9 -22.52 18.46 -17.79
C PRO A 9 -22.30 17.42 -16.68
N PHE A 10 -22.30 16.16 -17.11
CA PHE A 10 -21.88 14.94 -16.41
C PHE A 10 -20.48 15.08 -15.73
N LEU A 11 -20.38 15.76 -14.59
CA LEU A 11 -19.11 15.90 -13.84
C LEU A 11 -19.06 15.10 -12.53
N LEU A 12 -19.92 14.10 -12.36
CA LEU A 12 -19.91 13.20 -11.19
C LEU A 12 -19.25 11.83 -11.47
N ALA A 13 -18.55 11.67 -12.59
CA ALA A 13 -17.90 10.40 -12.97
C ALA A 13 -16.53 10.15 -12.30
N ALA A 14 -16.14 10.91 -11.27
CA ALA A 14 -14.83 10.79 -10.64
C ALA A 14 -14.78 9.84 -9.42
N CYS A 15 -15.92 9.27 -9.03
CA CYS A 15 -15.94 8.16 -8.07
C CYS A 15 -15.77 6.84 -8.83
N GLY A 16 -14.80 6.03 -8.41
CA GLY A 16 -14.71 4.67 -8.91
C GLY A 16 -15.91 3.86 -8.43
N TRP A 17 -16.35 2.91 -9.24
CA TRP A 17 -17.25 1.85 -8.82
C TRP A 17 -16.50 0.53 -8.98
N VAL A 18 -16.57 -0.32 -7.96
CA VAL A 18 -15.96 -1.65 -7.98
C VAL A 18 -17.07 -2.67 -7.79
N ASP A 19 -17.29 -3.50 -8.79
CA ASP A 19 -18.10 -4.71 -8.66
C ASP A 19 -17.23 -5.81 -8.02
N TYR A 20 -17.16 -5.79 -6.70
CA TYR A 20 -16.32 -6.72 -5.94
C TYR A 20 -16.64 -8.17 -6.27
N ASP A 21 -17.91 -8.54 -6.46
CA ASP A 21 -18.31 -9.92 -6.73
C ASP A 21 -17.80 -10.40 -8.09
N ALA A 22 -17.79 -9.52 -9.09
CA ALA A 22 -17.28 -9.82 -10.43
C ALA A 22 -15.74 -9.86 -10.54
N LEU A 23 -15.01 -9.34 -9.55
CA LEU A 23 -13.54 -9.34 -9.60
C LEU A 23 -12.97 -10.76 -9.68
N PRO A 24 -11.90 -10.99 -10.47
CA PRO A 24 -11.24 -12.28 -10.46
C PRO A 24 -10.53 -12.51 -9.11
N GLU A 25 -10.35 -13.76 -8.73
CA GLU A 25 -9.55 -14.10 -7.56
C GLU A 25 -8.05 -13.97 -7.89
N GLY A 26 -7.35 -13.12 -7.13
CA GLY A 26 -5.89 -13.01 -7.19
C GLY A 26 -5.19 -14.08 -6.34
N ARG A 27 -3.87 -14.05 -6.31
CA ARG A 27 -3.07 -14.85 -5.36
C ARG A 27 -2.02 -14.00 -4.69
N ILE A 28 -2.03 -13.99 -3.35
CA ILE A 28 -0.98 -13.35 -2.56
C ILE A 28 0.02 -14.40 -2.12
N LYS A 29 1.30 -14.04 -2.19
CA LYS A 29 2.40 -14.86 -1.68
C LYS A 29 3.48 -13.99 -1.07
N GLY A 30 4.26 -14.60 -0.18
CA GLY A 30 5.53 -14.06 0.26
C GLY A 30 5.51 -13.67 1.72
N THR A 31 6.57 -12.98 2.14
CA THR A 31 6.77 -12.59 3.54
C THR A 31 7.05 -11.11 3.64
N VAL A 32 6.49 -10.47 4.67
CA VAL A 32 6.74 -9.07 5.03
C VAL A 32 7.18 -8.99 6.49
N PHE A 33 8.17 -8.16 6.75
CA PHE A 33 8.56 -7.75 8.09
C PHE A 33 7.95 -6.38 8.41
N VAL A 34 7.41 -6.24 9.61
CA VAL A 34 7.03 -4.94 10.17
C VAL A 34 8.15 -4.51 11.09
N MET A 35 8.79 -3.38 10.78
CA MET A 35 9.98 -2.95 11.48
C MET A 35 9.79 -1.58 12.11
N TRP A 36 10.16 -1.45 13.38
CA TRP A 36 10.24 -0.19 14.08
C TRP A 36 11.53 0.53 13.70
N VAL A 37 11.41 1.78 13.24
CA VAL A 37 12.54 2.61 12.79
C VAL A 37 12.75 3.86 13.66
N GLY A 38 11.86 4.14 14.60
CA GLY A 38 12.01 5.25 15.54
C GLY A 38 10.71 5.57 16.25
N GLU A 39 10.77 6.55 17.14
CA GLU A 39 9.57 7.13 17.76
C GLU A 39 8.66 7.75 16.69
N GLY A 40 7.35 7.67 16.91
CA GLY A 40 6.38 8.32 16.06
C GLY A 40 6.21 9.80 16.38
N SER A 41 5.22 10.41 15.73
CA SER A 41 4.77 11.78 15.99
C SER A 41 3.38 11.79 16.62
N ALA A 42 2.89 12.98 17.01
CA ALA A 42 1.53 13.14 17.54
C ALA A 42 0.43 12.56 16.63
N THR A 43 0.70 12.42 15.33
CA THR A 43 -0.22 11.84 14.34
C THR A 43 0.06 10.36 14.02
N GLU A 44 1.28 9.87 14.24
CA GLU A 44 1.70 8.49 13.93
C GLU A 44 1.65 7.57 15.18
N GLY A 45 1.46 8.12 16.38
CA GLY A 45 1.48 7.38 17.65
C GLY A 45 2.88 7.24 18.23
N ASP A 46 3.09 6.27 19.12
CA ASP A 46 4.37 6.13 19.85
C ASP A 46 5.52 5.65 18.94
N GLY A 47 5.25 5.14 17.74
CA GLY A 47 6.25 4.53 16.88
C GLY A 47 6.09 4.85 15.40
N LYS A 48 7.23 4.84 14.69
CA LYS A 48 7.29 4.88 13.24
C LYS A 48 7.68 3.51 12.71
N PHE A 49 6.90 3.00 11.78
CA PHE A 49 7.03 1.65 11.26
C PHE A 49 7.25 1.62 9.75
N VAL A 50 7.85 0.53 9.30
CA VAL A 50 8.11 0.27 7.89
C VAL A 50 7.67 -1.17 7.57
N TYR A 51 6.92 -1.33 6.49
CA TYR A 51 6.71 -2.63 5.87
C TYR A 51 7.88 -2.94 4.94
N VAL A 52 8.50 -4.10 5.16
CA VAL A 52 9.71 -4.53 4.47
C VAL A 52 9.44 -5.88 3.79
N PRO A 53 9.31 -5.93 2.46
CA PRO A 53 9.24 -7.19 1.73
C PRO A 53 10.49 -8.02 2.00
N ASN A 54 10.32 -9.32 2.25
CA ASN A 54 11.45 -10.21 2.45
C ASN A 54 12.28 -10.31 1.15
N PRO A 55 13.59 -10.02 1.17
CA PRO A 55 14.40 -10.00 -0.05
C PRO A 55 14.54 -11.38 -0.72
N ARG A 56 14.29 -12.46 0.02
CA ARG A 56 14.34 -13.85 -0.52
C ARG A 56 12.97 -14.38 -0.92
N ASP A 57 11.90 -13.79 -0.39
CA ASP A 57 10.53 -14.20 -0.68
C ASP A 57 9.58 -12.99 -0.56
N PRO A 58 9.67 -12.03 -1.51
CA PRO A 58 8.96 -10.77 -1.39
C PRO A 58 7.46 -10.96 -1.51
N LEU A 59 6.71 -10.03 -0.89
CA LEU A 59 5.28 -9.92 -1.10
C LEU A 59 4.97 -9.72 -2.58
N ARG A 60 4.07 -10.54 -3.10
CA ARG A 60 3.58 -10.49 -4.48
C ARG A 60 2.08 -10.67 -4.49
N LEU A 61 1.39 -9.83 -5.25
CA LEU A 61 0.04 -10.13 -5.71
C LEU A 61 0.11 -10.52 -7.17
N ILE A 62 -0.32 -11.75 -7.47
CA ILE A 62 -0.54 -12.22 -8.83
C ILE A 62 -2.00 -11.93 -9.16
N ARG A 63 -2.23 -11.04 -10.13
CA ARG A 63 -3.58 -10.60 -10.50
C ARG A 63 -4.35 -11.70 -11.22
N GLY A 64 -5.66 -11.73 -10.99
CA GLY A 64 -6.57 -12.61 -11.68
C GLY A 64 -6.95 -12.06 -13.07
N GLY A 65 -7.55 -12.90 -13.92
CA GLY A 65 -8.20 -12.44 -15.15
C GLY A 65 -7.30 -11.89 -16.27
N GLY A 66 -5.97 -11.94 -16.13
CA GLY A 66 -5.03 -11.47 -17.16
C GLY A 66 -4.86 -9.94 -17.22
N ALA A 67 -5.25 -9.23 -16.16
CA ALA A 67 -5.08 -7.79 -16.07
C ALA A 67 -3.60 -7.37 -16.08
N SER A 68 -3.32 -6.15 -16.55
CA SER A 68 -1.97 -5.57 -16.56
C SER A 68 -1.83 -4.55 -15.42
N PRO A 69 -0.71 -4.53 -14.68
CA PRO A 69 0.36 -5.53 -14.68
C PRO A 69 -0.13 -6.86 -14.10
N THR A 70 0.37 -7.99 -14.61
CA THR A 70 -0.05 -9.32 -14.13
C THR A 70 0.39 -9.63 -12.70
N GLU A 71 1.35 -8.86 -12.20
CA GLU A 71 1.92 -9.02 -10.87
C GLU A 71 2.27 -7.66 -10.27
N ILE A 72 1.93 -7.47 -8.99
CA ILE A 72 2.33 -6.32 -8.19
C ILE A 72 3.34 -6.79 -7.14
N ARG A 73 4.49 -6.10 -7.08
CA ARG A 73 5.57 -6.36 -6.12
C ARG A 73 5.84 -5.10 -5.31
N PRO A 74 5.18 -4.91 -4.16
CA PRO A 74 5.42 -3.74 -3.34
C PRO A 74 6.86 -3.63 -2.90
N GLU A 75 7.39 -2.41 -2.92
CA GLU A 75 8.66 -2.06 -2.27
C GLU A 75 8.41 -1.63 -0.82
N MET A 76 9.50 -1.37 -0.10
CA MET A 76 9.44 -0.89 1.27
C MET A 76 8.72 0.46 1.37
N ILE A 77 7.71 0.54 2.25
CA ILE A 77 6.90 1.75 2.51
C ILE A 77 6.81 2.04 4.02
N TYR A 78 6.64 3.30 4.37
CA TYR A 78 6.20 3.64 5.72
C TYR A 78 4.80 3.10 5.96
N THR A 79 4.54 2.78 7.23
CA THR A 79 3.21 2.44 7.71
C THR A 79 3.02 3.05 9.09
N ASP A 80 1.80 3.45 9.38
CA ASP A 80 1.34 3.81 10.72
C ASP A 80 0.95 2.57 11.56
N GLY A 81 1.26 1.36 11.07
CA GLY A 81 0.89 0.10 11.74
C GLY A 81 -0.59 -0.24 11.59
N GLY A 82 -1.32 0.50 10.76
CA GLY A 82 -2.72 0.27 10.44
C GLY A 82 -3.38 1.49 9.82
N SER A 83 -3.24 1.65 8.50
CA SER A 83 -3.88 2.68 7.67
C SER A 83 -5.42 2.58 7.64
N ILE A 84 -5.98 1.70 8.47
CA ILE A 84 -7.40 1.56 8.75
C ILE A 84 -7.80 2.66 9.76
N PRO A 85 -8.72 3.56 9.40
CA PRO A 85 -9.24 4.56 10.34
C PRO A 85 -9.64 3.91 11.66
N LYS A 86 -9.28 4.51 12.81
CA LYS A 86 -9.63 4.02 14.16
C LYS A 86 -11.08 3.50 14.31
N PRO A 87 -12.11 4.09 13.68
CA PRO A 87 -13.47 3.54 13.70
C PRO A 87 -13.60 2.11 13.12
N ALA A 88 -12.83 1.79 12.07
CA ALA A 88 -12.86 0.50 11.40
C ALA A 88 -12.02 -0.58 12.12
N GLN A 89 -11.21 -0.20 13.12
CA GLN A 89 -10.49 -1.13 14.00
C GLN A 89 -11.41 -1.79 15.06
N MET A 90 -12.68 -1.36 15.19
CA MET A 90 -13.63 -1.85 16.21
C MET A 90 -14.52 -3.02 15.76
N PHE A 91 -14.45 -3.48 14.51
CA PHE A 91 -15.29 -4.57 14.01
C PHE A 91 -14.69 -5.96 14.34
N LYS A 92 -15.47 -6.82 15.01
CA LYS A 92 -15.10 -8.22 15.31
C LYS A 92 -15.05 -9.02 13.99
N GLY A 93 -13.87 -9.51 13.62
CA GLY A 93 -13.57 -10.16 12.33
C GLY A 93 -12.28 -9.64 11.70
N PHE A 94 -11.89 -8.42 12.08
CA PHE A 94 -10.65 -7.75 11.72
C PHE A 94 -9.57 -8.05 12.76
N SER A 95 -8.82 -9.14 12.62
CA SER A 95 -7.42 -9.03 13.05
C SER A 95 -6.83 -7.91 12.17
N PRO A 96 -6.33 -6.79 12.72
CA PRO A 96 -5.75 -5.70 11.91
C PRO A 96 -4.66 -6.21 10.95
N TRP A 97 -4.10 -7.37 11.26
CA TRP A 97 -3.06 -8.06 10.52
C TRP A 97 -3.56 -9.00 9.42
N GLY A 98 -4.81 -9.48 9.46
CA GLY A 98 -5.33 -10.43 8.47
C GLY A 98 -5.43 -9.82 7.07
N TYR A 99 -5.81 -8.54 7.01
CA TYR A 99 -5.90 -7.76 5.78
C TYR A 99 -4.63 -6.97 5.45
N ALA A 100 -3.61 -7.01 6.30
CA ALA A 100 -2.42 -6.18 6.16
C ALA A 100 -1.76 -6.26 4.76
N PRO A 101 -1.66 -7.42 4.09
CA PRO A 101 -1.13 -7.48 2.72
C PRO A 101 -1.91 -6.65 1.71
N ALA A 102 -3.25 -6.67 1.81
CA ALA A 102 -4.10 -5.93 0.90
C ALA A 102 -3.88 -4.41 1.08
N TYR A 103 -3.78 -3.95 2.34
CA TYR A 103 -3.47 -2.55 2.64
C TYR A 103 -2.05 -2.17 2.20
N MET A 104 -1.05 -3.03 2.40
CA MET A 104 0.32 -2.80 1.93
C MET A 104 0.38 -2.61 0.42
N ILE A 105 -0.30 -3.49 -0.33
CA ILE A 105 -0.37 -3.39 -1.79
C ILE A 105 -1.03 -2.08 -2.18
N HIS A 106 -2.20 -1.77 -1.59
CA HIS A 106 -2.92 -0.53 -1.85
C HIS A 106 -2.08 0.71 -1.57
N ASP A 107 -1.49 0.83 -0.38
CA ASP A 107 -0.72 2.01 0.01
C ASP A 107 0.53 2.16 -0.86
N TRP A 108 1.19 1.05 -1.21
CA TRP A 108 2.31 1.09 -2.15
C TRP A 108 1.89 1.59 -3.54
N LEU A 109 0.71 1.24 -4.05
CA LEU A 109 0.22 1.78 -5.34
C LEU A 109 0.09 3.30 -5.30
N PHE A 110 -0.32 3.88 -4.16
CA PHE A 110 -0.40 5.33 -3.99
C PHE A 110 0.98 5.98 -3.94
N VAL A 111 1.93 5.41 -3.18
CA VAL A 111 3.32 5.89 -3.16
C VAL A 111 3.91 5.83 -4.58
N ALA A 112 3.72 4.72 -5.28
CA ALA A 112 4.16 4.54 -6.66
C ALA A 112 3.54 5.58 -7.60
N ARG A 113 2.22 5.84 -7.47
CA ARG A 113 1.52 6.87 -8.24
C ARG A 113 2.07 8.27 -7.98
N HIS A 114 2.30 8.64 -6.72
CA HIS A 114 2.89 9.94 -6.41
C HIS A 114 4.29 10.06 -7.01
N CYS A 115 5.11 9.01 -6.93
CA CYS A 115 6.45 9.03 -7.51
C CYS A 115 6.46 9.06 -9.05
N LEU A 116 5.47 8.44 -9.70
CA LEU A 116 5.25 8.61 -11.14
C LEU A 116 4.83 10.03 -11.50
N THR A 117 3.97 10.64 -10.70
CA THR A 117 3.48 12.01 -10.88
C THR A 117 4.61 13.02 -10.69
N ASP A 118 5.50 12.78 -9.74
CA ASP A 118 6.64 13.61 -9.39
C ASP A 118 7.90 13.30 -10.24
N ASP A 119 7.78 12.49 -11.29
CA ASP A 119 8.87 12.07 -12.19
C ASP A 119 10.11 11.46 -11.48
N THR A 120 9.88 10.78 -10.36
CA THR A 120 10.91 10.07 -9.58
C THR A 120 10.58 8.59 -9.27
N PRO A 121 10.00 7.80 -10.22
CA PRO A 121 9.64 6.42 -9.95
C PRO A 121 10.86 5.47 -9.96
N THR A 122 10.80 4.42 -9.15
CA THR A 122 11.67 3.24 -9.31
C THR A 122 11.23 2.40 -10.50
N GLU A 123 12.07 1.46 -10.94
CA GLU A 123 11.69 0.52 -12.01
C GLU A 123 10.47 -0.32 -11.61
N THR A 124 10.39 -0.72 -10.34
CA THR A 124 9.26 -1.47 -9.79
C THR A 124 7.96 -0.68 -9.89
N GLU A 125 7.99 0.64 -9.72
CA GLU A 125 6.80 1.50 -9.76
C GLU A 125 6.36 1.81 -11.19
N ARG A 126 7.28 1.82 -12.16
CA ARG A 126 6.95 2.05 -13.58
C ARG A 126 5.95 1.03 -14.12
N VAL A 127 5.83 -0.14 -13.51
CA VAL A 127 4.87 -1.18 -13.93
C VAL A 127 3.42 -0.71 -13.82
N ILE A 128 3.13 0.28 -12.96
CA ILE A 128 1.79 0.83 -12.79
C ILE A 128 1.60 2.17 -13.52
N ALA A 129 2.53 2.61 -14.37
CA ALA A 129 2.51 3.94 -14.99
C ALA A 129 1.17 4.26 -15.70
N LYS A 130 0.60 3.26 -16.39
CA LYS A 130 -0.66 3.36 -17.14
C LYS A 130 -1.91 3.03 -16.33
N MET A 131 -1.75 2.70 -15.05
CA MET A 131 -2.87 2.29 -14.19
C MET A 131 -3.78 3.50 -13.92
N GLU A 132 -5.08 3.30 -14.06
CA GLU A 132 -6.08 4.29 -13.67
C GLU A 132 -6.46 4.14 -12.19
N PHE A 133 -7.04 5.18 -11.61
CA PHE A 133 -7.43 5.15 -10.18
C PHE A 133 -8.37 3.98 -9.85
N HIS A 134 -9.34 3.68 -10.72
CA HIS A 134 -10.30 2.61 -10.48
C HIS A 134 -9.62 1.23 -10.33
N GLU A 135 -8.55 0.98 -11.10
CA GLU A 135 -7.80 -0.28 -11.03
C GLU A 135 -7.13 -0.48 -9.67
N SER A 136 -6.76 0.60 -8.96
CA SER A 136 -6.24 0.48 -7.58
C SER A 136 -7.29 -0.11 -6.62
N ALA A 137 -8.56 0.20 -6.86
CA ALA A 137 -9.67 -0.30 -6.06
C ALA A 137 -10.05 -1.74 -6.44
N GLU A 138 -9.91 -2.12 -7.71
CA GLU A 138 -10.01 -3.51 -8.14
C GLU A 138 -8.89 -4.36 -7.52
N ILE A 139 -7.66 -3.86 -7.51
CA ILE A 139 -6.48 -4.58 -6.98
C ILE A 139 -6.61 -4.89 -5.49
N ILE A 140 -7.08 -3.94 -4.66
CA ILE A 140 -7.32 -4.27 -3.25
C ILE A 140 -8.45 -5.30 -3.10
N GLY A 141 -9.46 -5.28 -3.97
CA GLY A 141 -10.52 -6.29 -4.01
C GLY A 141 -9.97 -7.69 -4.37
N GLU A 142 -9.15 -7.79 -5.42
CA GLU A 142 -8.45 -9.02 -5.80
C GLU A 142 -7.57 -9.54 -4.65
N ALA A 143 -6.85 -8.65 -3.96
CA ALA A 143 -6.03 -8.96 -2.81
C ALA A 143 -6.86 -9.51 -1.64
N ILE A 144 -8.00 -8.90 -1.34
CA ILE A 144 -8.92 -9.38 -0.29
C ILE A 144 -9.49 -10.76 -0.65
N LYS A 145 -9.90 -10.98 -1.90
CA LYS A 145 -10.34 -12.31 -2.36
C LYS A 145 -9.25 -13.36 -2.17
N ALA A 146 -8.01 -13.03 -2.50
CA ALA A 146 -6.87 -13.92 -2.29
C ALA A 146 -6.67 -14.28 -0.80
N LEU A 147 -6.80 -13.30 0.10
CA LEU A 147 -6.69 -13.52 1.55
C LEU A 147 -7.81 -14.42 2.08
N ILE A 148 -9.04 -14.22 1.62
CA ILE A 148 -10.18 -15.08 1.96
C ILE A 148 -9.94 -16.50 1.44
N ALA A 149 -9.55 -16.66 0.17
CA ALA A 149 -9.31 -17.95 -0.46
C ALA A 149 -8.19 -18.76 0.23
N SER A 150 -7.16 -18.07 0.71
CA SER A 150 -6.06 -18.66 1.49
C SER A 150 -6.41 -18.97 2.95
N GLY A 151 -7.60 -18.59 3.43
CA GLY A 151 -8.03 -18.77 4.82
C GLY A 151 -7.39 -17.81 5.82
N GLN A 152 -6.67 -16.78 5.36
CA GLN A 152 -6.08 -15.73 6.20
C GLN A 152 -7.15 -14.78 6.77
N VAL A 153 -8.30 -14.71 6.10
CA VAL A 153 -9.46 -13.89 6.46
C VAL A 153 -10.74 -14.74 6.34
N SER A 154 -11.73 -14.48 7.20
CA SER A 154 -13.01 -15.19 7.14
C SER A 154 -13.87 -14.74 5.94
N ALA A 155 -14.49 -15.70 5.24
CA ALA A 155 -15.35 -15.43 4.08
C ALA A 155 -16.65 -14.67 4.41
N ASN A 156 -17.13 -14.71 5.66
CA ASN A 156 -18.38 -14.06 6.06
C ASN A 156 -18.15 -12.63 6.60
N ASP A 157 -17.00 -12.03 6.30
CA ASP A 157 -16.72 -10.67 6.70
C ASP A 157 -17.46 -9.68 5.79
N VAL A 158 -18.07 -8.65 6.38
CA VAL A 158 -18.75 -7.56 5.65
C VAL A 158 -17.72 -6.55 5.13
N ALA A 159 -16.49 -6.59 5.67
CA ALA A 159 -15.38 -5.73 5.32
C ALA A 159 -15.05 -5.62 3.81
N PRO A 160 -15.07 -6.69 2.99
CA PRO A 160 -14.52 -6.62 1.62
C PRO A 160 -15.22 -5.60 0.72
N HIS A 161 -16.55 -5.58 0.72
CA HIS A 161 -17.32 -4.61 -0.07
C HIS A 161 -17.16 -3.18 0.46
N VAL A 162 -17.10 -3.02 1.79
CA VAL A 162 -16.94 -1.70 2.43
C VAL A 162 -15.55 -1.14 2.15
N ILE A 163 -14.50 -1.96 2.23
CA ILE A 163 -13.12 -1.57 1.95
C ILE A 163 -12.99 -1.19 0.46
N ALA A 164 -13.42 -2.07 -0.45
CA ALA A 164 -13.38 -1.82 -1.89
C ALA A 164 -14.16 -0.56 -2.28
N GLY A 165 -15.34 -0.34 -1.69
CA GLY A 165 -16.12 0.87 -1.91
C GLY A 165 -15.47 2.14 -1.36
N ALA A 166 -14.87 2.08 -0.17
CA ALA A 166 -14.20 3.23 0.45
C ALA A 166 -12.96 3.67 -0.35
N VAL A 167 -12.16 2.72 -0.84
CA VAL A 167 -10.96 3.05 -1.63
C VAL A 167 -11.30 3.63 -3.00
N ALA A 168 -12.49 3.33 -3.55
CA ALA A 168 -12.97 3.90 -4.81
C ALA A 168 -13.55 5.32 -4.65
N GLY A 169 -13.59 5.84 -3.42
CA GLY A 169 -14.20 7.12 -3.07
C GLY A 169 -13.39 8.37 -3.46
N PRO A 170 -14.01 9.55 -3.34
CA PRO A 170 -13.43 10.83 -3.79
C PRO A 170 -12.22 11.28 -2.96
N ILE A 171 -12.14 10.90 -1.68
CA ILE A 171 -10.98 11.21 -0.82
C ILE A 171 -9.75 10.46 -1.34
N SER A 172 -9.91 9.17 -1.63
CA SER A 172 -8.86 8.33 -2.21
C SER A 172 -8.47 8.83 -3.60
N TYR A 173 -9.42 9.25 -4.44
CA TYR A 173 -9.11 9.86 -5.73
C TYR A 173 -8.32 11.17 -5.60
N SER A 174 -8.67 12.00 -4.62
CA SER A 174 -7.92 13.22 -4.32
C SER A 174 -6.50 12.92 -3.88
N ARG A 175 -6.29 11.87 -3.07
CA ARG A 175 -4.96 11.41 -2.69
C ARG A 175 -4.20 10.87 -3.90
N TRP A 176 -4.81 10.02 -4.72
CA TRP A 176 -4.20 9.44 -5.92
C TRP A 176 -3.63 10.48 -6.89
N ARG A 177 -4.24 11.67 -6.95
CA ARG A 177 -3.79 12.78 -7.81
C ARG A 177 -2.89 13.79 -7.10
N ALA A 178 -2.42 13.50 -5.88
CA ALA A 178 -1.55 14.42 -5.17
C ALA A 178 -0.20 14.57 -5.91
N GLU A 179 0.22 15.82 -6.07
CA GLU A 179 1.53 16.20 -6.63
C GLU A 179 2.47 16.60 -5.48
N GLY A 180 3.77 16.36 -5.65
CA GLY A 180 4.81 16.68 -4.66
C GLY A 180 4.82 15.77 -3.43
N ALA A 181 4.07 14.67 -3.44
CA ALA A 181 3.91 13.78 -2.29
C ALA A 181 4.99 12.69 -2.19
N CYS A 182 5.67 12.33 -3.30
CA CYS A 182 6.60 11.19 -3.33
C CYS A 182 7.70 11.32 -2.27
N ALA A 183 8.32 12.50 -2.15
CA ALA A 183 9.44 12.69 -1.23
C ALA A 183 9.06 12.45 0.25
N ALA A 184 7.83 12.77 0.64
CA ALA A 184 7.33 12.55 2.00
C ALA A 184 6.94 11.09 2.25
N ASP A 185 6.41 10.40 1.24
CA ASP A 185 5.96 9.02 1.32
C ASP A 185 7.11 7.99 1.31
N ARG A 186 8.25 8.37 0.70
CA ARG A 186 9.42 7.51 0.62
C ARG A 186 10.01 7.23 2.00
N VAL A 187 10.34 5.97 2.24
CA VAL A 187 11.23 5.61 3.35
C VAL A 187 12.57 6.32 3.19
N SER A 188 12.93 7.12 4.19
CA SER A 188 14.15 7.91 4.23
C SER A 188 15.39 7.04 4.12
N ASP A 189 16.48 7.59 3.61
CA ASP A 189 17.75 6.86 3.47
C ASP A 189 18.30 6.37 4.81
N VAL A 190 18.09 7.14 5.88
CA VAL A 190 18.42 6.74 7.25
C VAL A 190 17.65 5.48 7.63
N HIS A 191 16.33 5.47 7.47
CA HIS A 191 15.51 4.30 7.87
C HIS A 191 15.76 3.10 6.96
N ARG A 192 16.02 3.31 5.66
CA ARG A 192 16.46 2.23 4.76
C ARG A 192 17.79 1.63 5.20
N ALA A 193 18.75 2.45 5.62
CA ALA A 193 20.04 1.96 6.14
C ALA A 193 19.87 1.17 7.44
N GLN A 194 18.98 1.61 8.35
CA GLN A 194 18.65 0.86 9.56
C GLN A 194 18.00 -0.49 9.25
N VAL A 195 17.11 -0.54 8.25
CA VAL A 195 16.49 -1.79 7.79
C VAL A 195 17.52 -2.71 7.14
N GLU A 196 18.37 -2.19 6.26
CA GLU A 196 19.44 -2.97 5.60
C GLU A 196 20.43 -3.54 6.62
N ALA A 197 20.73 -2.80 7.70
CA ALA A 197 21.57 -3.27 8.79
C ALA A 197 20.94 -4.44 9.57
N ALA A 198 19.62 -4.52 9.64
CA ALA A 198 18.90 -5.60 10.30
C ALA A 198 18.60 -6.78 9.35
N ILE A 199 18.31 -6.50 8.08
CA ILE A 199 17.95 -7.47 7.05
C ILE A 199 18.74 -7.14 5.77
N PRO A 200 19.95 -7.70 5.59
CA PRO A 200 20.74 -7.46 4.40
C PRO A 200 20.01 -7.86 3.11
N GLY A 201 19.98 -6.96 2.14
CA GLY A 201 19.29 -7.09 0.86
C GLY A 201 17.87 -6.51 0.83
N ALA A 202 17.31 -6.09 1.97
CA ALA A 202 15.96 -5.52 2.04
C ALA A 202 15.82 -4.16 1.37
N GLY A 203 16.91 -3.39 1.28
CA GLY A 203 16.89 -2.04 0.70
C GLY A 203 16.81 -1.99 -0.82
N GLN A 204 17.02 -3.12 -1.53
CA GLN A 204 17.22 -3.29 -2.99
C GLN A 204 18.30 -2.39 -3.65
N ARG A 205 18.68 -1.28 -3.00
CA ARG A 205 19.76 -0.36 -3.30
C ARG A 205 20.85 -0.54 -2.25
N LYS A 206 22.09 -0.78 -2.68
CA LYS A 206 23.26 -0.76 -1.78
C LYS A 206 23.44 0.65 -1.22
N LEU A 207 23.02 0.86 0.01
CA LEU A 207 23.31 2.09 0.74
C LEU A 207 24.72 2.01 1.32
N ARG A 208 25.42 3.15 1.33
CA ARG A 208 26.68 3.26 2.08
C ARG A 208 26.36 3.13 3.57
N ALA A 209 27.29 2.57 4.33
CA ALA A 209 27.17 2.56 5.79
C ALA A 209 26.98 4.02 6.27
N MET A 210 25.86 4.26 6.94
CA MET A 210 25.52 5.57 7.50
C MET A 210 25.83 5.59 8.99
N THR A 211 26.17 6.78 9.48
CA THR A 211 26.44 7.04 10.89
C THR A 211 25.43 8.03 11.45
N ASP A 212 25.23 8.00 12.77
CA ASP A 212 24.46 8.99 13.50
C ASP A 212 25.21 10.34 13.59
N ALA A 213 24.60 11.31 14.27
CA ALA A 213 25.18 12.64 14.49
C ALA A 213 26.51 12.62 15.28
N LYS A 214 26.84 11.51 15.95
CA LYS A 214 28.07 11.31 16.71
C LYS A 214 29.12 10.48 15.95
N GLY A 215 28.83 10.11 14.70
CA GLY A 215 29.72 9.27 13.88
C GLY A 215 29.68 7.79 14.23
N ALA A 216 28.75 7.34 15.10
CA ALA A 216 28.55 5.93 15.39
C ALA A 216 27.68 5.26 14.32
N PRO A 217 27.83 3.96 14.03
CA PRO A 217 26.93 3.26 13.11
C PRO A 217 25.46 3.41 13.54
N LEU A 218 24.56 3.62 12.57
CA LEU A 218 23.13 3.67 12.88
C LEU A 218 22.66 2.37 13.54
N ALA A 219 21.86 2.49 14.60
CA ALA A 219 21.25 1.34 15.25
C ALA A 219 20.31 0.62 14.26
N PRO A 220 20.40 -0.73 14.11
CA PRO A 220 19.52 -1.48 13.23
C PRO A 220 18.04 -1.31 13.61
N ALA A 221 17.17 -1.34 12.60
CA ALA A 221 15.73 -1.35 12.81
C ALA A 221 15.30 -2.65 13.49
N ARG A 222 14.25 -2.59 14.32
CA ARG A 222 13.80 -3.75 15.10
C ARG A 222 12.60 -4.41 14.42
N ILE A 223 12.69 -5.71 14.14
CA ILE A 223 11.54 -6.50 13.68
C ILE A 223 10.53 -6.60 14.82
N ILE A 224 9.31 -6.16 14.55
CA ILE A 224 8.17 -6.20 15.49
C ILE A 224 7.32 -7.44 15.21
N THR A 225 7.07 -7.73 13.94
CA THR A 225 6.37 -8.95 13.53
C THR A 225 6.77 -9.36 12.11
N THR A 226 6.54 -10.63 11.80
CA THR A 226 6.74 -11.24 10.49
C THR A 226 5.41 -11.82 10.05
N LEU A 227 4.99 -11.49 8.83
CA LEU A 227 3.75 -11.98 8.24
C LEU A 227 4.09 -12.77 6.98
N SER A 228 3.53 -13.96 6.84
CA SER A 228 3.77 -14.86 5.70
C SER A 228 2.45 -15.35 5.10
N PHE A 229 2.43 -15.47 3.78
CA PHE A 229 1.24 -15.72 2.96
C PHE A 229 1.53 -16.74 1.86
#